data_AF-A0A2C9UJ97-F1
#
_entry.id   AF-A0A2C9UJ97-F1
#
_cell.length_a   1.000
_cell.length_b   1.000
_cell.length_c   1.000
_cell.angle_alpha   90.00
_cell.angle_beta   90.00
_cell.angle_gamma   90.00
#
_symmetry.space_group_name_H-M   'P 1'
#
loop_
_entity.id
_entity.type
_entity.pdbx_description
1 polymer ?
#
loop_
_entity_poly.entity_id
_entity_poly.type
_entity_poly.pdbx_seq_one_letter_code
_entity_poly.pdbx_strand_id
1 'polypeptide(L)'
;MQDHPIGIPACFISSGNQVTDDPATVTRSGQSVFMSVYRTKMMDQCRLITITWCKNLLLHGLSVSVEGPEGENQYTCKVELKPWYFWRKQGSKRFIVDGKAIDIFWDLKAAKFNGETEPQSEYYVAVVCNEEVVLLLGDLKKDAYRKTGCRPALIEPILVWRKEHIFGKKKFSTRMKFHEKGRLHEISIECKNGSPTKSNSANGVEPELEIRIDGHLAIHVKHLQWKFRGE
;
A
#
# COMPACT_ATOMS: atom_id res chain seq x y z
N MET A 1 10.31 16.48 28.37
CA MET A 1 10.77 15.77 27.16
C MET A 1 9.96 16.32 26.00
N GLN A 2 10.61 16.92 25.01
CA GLN A 2 9.93 17.57 23.89
C GLN A 2 9.38 16.51 22.94
N ASP A 3 8.05 16.36 22.90
CA ASP A 3 7.35 15.66 21.84
C ASP A 3 7.68 16.35 20.51
N HIS A 4 8.51 15.68 19.71
CA HIS A 4 8.69 16.07 18.32
C HIS A 4 7.41 15.69 17.60
N PRO A 5 6.71 16.62 16.93
CA PRO A 5 5.58 16.26 16.09
C PRO A 5 6.08 15.24 15.07
N ILE A 6 5.45 14.06 15.04
CA ILE A 6 5.79 13.00 14.09
C ILE A 6 5.49 13.55 12.70
N GLY A 7 6.49 14.15 12.06
CA GLY A 7 6.40 14.63 10.69
C GLY A 7 5.92 13.50 9.79
N ILE A 8 4.95 13.79 8.91
CA ILE A 8 4.50 12.86 7.89
C ILE A 8 5.74 12.53 7.03
N PRO A 9 6.18 11.25 6.95
CA PRO A 9 7.37 10.94 6.18
C PRO A 9 7.19 11.34 4.71
N ALA A 10 8.27 11.77 4.06
CA ALA A 10 8.21 12.40 2.73
C ALA A 10 7.55 11.53 1.64
N CYS A 11 7.54 10.20 1.81
CA CYS A 11 6.87 9.29 0.90
C CYS A 11 5.33 9.21 1.08
N PHE A 12 4.80 9.71 2.21
CA PHE A 12 3.36 9.75 2.52
C PHE A 12 2.73 11.12 2.28
N ILE A 13 3.51 12.12 1.86
CA ILE A 13 2.99 13.42 1.49
C ILE A 13 2.35 13.28 0.11
N SER A 14 1.02 13.17 0.09
CA SER A 14 0.25 13.48 -1.12
C SER A 14 0.04 14.99 -1.09
N SER A 15 0.65 15.72 -2.01
CA SER A 15 0.45 17.18 -2.17
C SER A 15 -0.94 17.44 -2.75
N GLY A 16 -1.99 17.07 -2.03
CA GLY A 16 -3.36 17.46 -2.27
C GLY A 16 -3.63 18.76 -1.52
N ASN A 17 -3.27 19.88 -2.14
CA ASN A 17 -3.79 21.24 -1.93
C ASN A 17 -2.75 22.25 -2.43
N GLN A 18 -2.62 22.41 -3.75
CA GLN A 18 -2.47 23.69 -4.43
C GLN A 18 -2.90 23.45 -5.88
N VAL A 19 -4.15 23.83 -6.18
CA VAL A 19 -4.58 24.08 -7.56
C VAL A 19 -4.09 25.49 -7.88
N THR A 20 -2.93 25.57 -8.49
CA THR A 20 -2.47 26.76 -9.21
C THR A 20 -1.92 26.28 -10.53
N ASP A 21 -2.55 26.75 -11.61
CA ASP A 21 -2.17 26.53 -13.00
C ASP A 21 -0.70 26.88 -13.20
N ASP A 22 0.14 25.87 -13.43
CA ASP A 22 1.48 26.04 -13.98
C ASP A 22 1.82 24.81 -14.82
N PRO A 23 2.46 24.93 -16.00
CA PRO A 23 2.71 23.83 -16.93
C PRO A 23 3.93 23.00 -16.50
N ALA A 24 4.04 22.72 -15.21
CA ALA A 24 5.03 21.84 -14.61
C ALA A 24 4.43 20.44 -14.38
N THR A 25 3.94 19.80 -15.44
CA THR A 25 3.72 18.33 -15.48
C THR A 25 5.03 17.52 -15.47
N VAL A 26 6.14 18.16 -15.13
CA VAL A 26 7.47 17.54 -15.05
C VAL A 26 7.67 17.03 -13.63
N THR A 27 7.83 15.71 -13.48
CA THR A 27 8.35 14.94 -12.32
C THR A 27 7.41 14.45 -11.20
N ARG A 28 6.26 13.83 -11.52
CA ARG A 28 5.65 12.80 -10.62
C ARG A 28 5.92 11.35 -11.05
N SER A 29 6.82 11.17 -12.02
CA SER A 29 7.32 9.86 -12.45
C SER A 29 8.11 9.20 -11.30
N GLY A 30 7.65 8.05 -10.80
CA GLY A 30 8.39 7.22 -9.83
C GLY A 30 7.87 7.25 -8.38
N GLN A 31 6.74 7.90 -8.11
CA GLN A 31 6.00 7.71 -6.86
C GLN A 31 4.93 6.63 -7.03
N SER A 32 4.74 5.82 -5.99
CA SER A 32 3.66 4.84 -5.93
C SER A 32 3.28 4.53 -4.49
N VAL A 33 2.00 4.23 -4.27
CA VAL A 33 1.47 3.85 -2.97
C VAL A 33 0.68 2.57 -3.13
N PHE A 34 0.95 1.59 -2.28
CA PHE A 34 0.24 0.32 -2.24
C PHE A 34 -0.38 0.14 -0.86
N MET A 35 -1.69 -0.08 -0.82
CA MET A 35 -2.47 -0.24 0.41
C MET A 35 -3.13 -1.62 0.42
N SER A 36 -3.04 -2.28 1.56
CA SER A 36 -3.80 -3.51 1.86
C SER A 36 -4.53 -3.33 3.18
N VAL A 37 -5.83 -3.65 3.19
CA VAL A 37 -6.67 -3.59 4.37
C VAL A 37 -7.03 -5.02 4.77
N TYR A 38 -6.77 -5.35 6.03
CA TYR A 38 -7.03 -6.64 6.63
C TYR A 38 -8.07 -6.49 7.73
N ARG A 39 -9.05 -7.38 7.74
CA ARG A 39 -9.99 -7.53 8.84
C ARG A 39 -9.52 -8.65 9.75
N THR A 40 -9.44 -8.38 11.05
CA THR A 40 -9.00 -9.38 12.04
C THR A 40 -9.75 -9.21 13.35
N LYS A 41 -9.79 -10.28 14.15
CA LYS A 41 -10.35 -10.23 15.50
C LYS A 41 -9.26 -9.76 16.46
N MET A 42 -9.48 -8.63 17.11
CA MET A 42 -8.64 -8.14 18.20
C MET A 42 -9.51 -7.58 19.29
N MET A 43 -9.14 -7.83 20.54
CA MET A 43 -9.84 -7.24 21.69
C MET A 43 -11.34 -7.55 21.70
N ASP A 44 -11.71 -8.76 21.26
CA ASP A 44 -13.09 -9.23 21.10
C ASP A 44 -13.94 -8.46 20.08
N GLN A 45 -13.31 -7.61 19.27
CA GLN A 45 -13.94 -6.84 18.21
C GLN A 45 -13.31 -7.16 16.86
N CYS A 46 -14.06 -6.93 15.79
CA CYS A 46 -13.54 -7.05 14.44
C CYS A 46 -13.04 -5.68 13.99
N ARG A 47 -11.75 -5.57 13.67
CA ARG A 47 -11.11 -4.30 13.32
C ARG A 47 -10.37 -4.39 12.00
N LEU A 48 -10.24 -3.24 11.35
CA LEU A 48 -9.41 -3.09 10.17
C LEU A 48 -7.98 -2.68 10.55
N ILE A 49 -7.01 -3.40 9.99
CA ILE A 49 -5.61 -2.97 9.91
C ILE A 49 -5.31 -2.58 8.48
N THR A 50 -4.83 -1.37 8.27
CA THR A 50 -4.36 -0.89 6.97
C THR A 50 -2.84 -0.85 6.93
N ILE A 51 -2.27 -1.57 5.97
CA ILE A 51 -0.85 -1.62 5.65
C ILE A 51 -0.63 -0.80 4.38
N THR A 52 0.19 0.24 4.48
CA THR A 52 0.50 1.13 3.37
C THR A 52 2.00 1.12 3.11
N TRP A 53 2.38 0.69 1.91
CA TRP A 53 3.71 0.86 1.36
C TRP A 53 3.73 2.11 0.49
N CYS A 54 4.74 2.94 0.67
CA CYS A 54 5.01 4.10 -0.18
C CYS A 54 6.37 3.90 -0.85
N LYS A 55 6.49 4.39 -2.08
CA LYS A 55 7.76 4.49 -2.79
C LYS A 55 7.86 5.87 -3.43
N ASN A 56 9.03 6.49 -3.33
CA ASN A 56 9.44 7.60 -4.17
C ASN A 56 10.81 7.29 -4.81
N LEU A 57 11.41 8.24 -5.52
CA LEU A 57 12.66 8.01 -6.26
C LEU A 57 13.83 7.50 -5.40
N LEU A 58 13.84 7.79 -4.10
CA LEU A 58 14.98 7.50 -3.22
C LEU A 58 14.61 6.64 -2.01
N LEU A 59 13.32 6.49 -1.70
CA LEU A 59 12.84 5.99 -0.43
C LEU A 59 11.68 5.03 -0.59
N HIS A 60 11.66 4.03 0.29
CA HIS A 60 10.46 3.27 0.60
C HIS A 60 9.96 3.66 1.99
N GLY A 61 8.72 3.33 2.29
CA GLY A 61 8.21 3.45 3.64
C GLY A 61 7.03 2.53 3.87
N LEU A 62 6.79 2.29 5.15
CA LEU A 62 5.75 1.42 5.67
C LEU A 62 4.92 2.22 6.67
N SER A 63 3.60 2.20 6.51
CA SER A 63 2.67 2.68 7.52
C SER A 63 1.74 1.54 7.87
N VAL A 64 1.56 1.33 9.17
CA VAL A 64 0.58 0.40 9.71
C VAL A 64 -0.39 1.21 10.54
N SER A 65 -1.67 1.06 10.26
CA SER A 65 -2.72 1.77 10.97
C SER A 65 -3.80 0.81 11.41
N VAL A 66 -4.36 1.08 12.59
CA VAL A 66 -5.43 0.29 13.18
C VAL A 66 -6.64 1.21 13.36
N GLU A 67 -7.79 0.72 12.92
CA GLU A 67 -9.07 1.36 13.11
C GLU A 67 -9.38 1.49 14.61
N GLY A 68 -9.64 2.72 15.03
CA GLY A 68 -10.06 3.05 16.38
C GLY A 68 -11.56 2.81 16.59
N PRO A 69 -12.04 3.08 17.81
CA PRO A 69 -13.45 2.89 18.13
C PRO A 69 -14.33 3.80 17.26
N GLU A 70 -15.48 3.27 16.84
CA GLU A 70 -16.52 3.97 16.07
C GLU A 70 -16.08 4.56 14.71
N GLY A 71 -14.90 4.19 14.21
CA GLY A 71 -14.41 4.61 12.89
C GLY A 71 -13.89 6.05 12.82
N GLU A 72 -13.89 6.80 13.94
CA GLU A 72 -13.51 8.22 13.94
C GLU A 72 -12.00 8.46 14.12
N ASN A 73 -11.31 7.58 14.86
CA ASN A 73 -9.89 7.74 15.17
C ASN A 73 -9.06 6.63 14.53
N GLN A 74 -7.93 6.98 13.89
CA GLN A 74 -7.00 6.00 13.32
C GLN A 74 -5.64 6.06 14.03
N TYR A 75 -5.24 4.96 14.64
CA TYR A 75 -3.94 4.86 15.31
C TYR A 75 -2.89 4.40 14.31
N THR A 76 -1.86 5.22 14.10
CA THR A 76 -0.90 5.00 13.00
C THR A 76 0.55 4.91 13.46
N CYS A 77 1.25 3.89 12.99
CA CYS A 77 2.69 3.72 13.05
C CYS A 77 3.29 3.91 11.66
N LYS A 78 4.12 4.96 11.47
CA LYS A 78 4.84 5.21 10.22
C LYS A 78 6.33 4.94 10.39
N VAL A 79 6.91 4.24 9.44
CA VAL A 79 8.32 3.87 9.35
C VAL A 79 8.83 4.28 7.97
N GLU A 80 9.89 5.08 7.95
CA GLU A 80 10.54 5.54 6.71
C GLU A 80 11.84 4.76 6.49
N LEU A 81 12.01 4.19 5.29
CA LEU A 81 13.15 3.37 4.91
C LEU A 81 14.09 4.21 4.03
N LYS A 82 15.08 4.83 4.67
CA LYS A 82 16.13 5.56 3.99
C LYS A 82 17.29 4.62 3.62
N PRO A 83 17.87 4.70 2.41
CA PRO A 83 18.99 3.84 1.99
C PRO A 83 20.17 3.86 2.95
N TRP A 84 20.44 5.01 3.57
CA TRP A 84 21.59 5.27 4.45
C TRP A 84 21.32 5.07 5.95
N TYR A 85 20.08 4.79 6.38
CA TYR A 85 19.76 4.53 7.79
C TYR A 85 19.32 3.07 8.01
N PHE A 86 20.30 2.18 8.20
CA PHE A 86 20.06 0.75 8.41
C PHE A 86 19.25 0.43 9.68
N TRP A 87 19.35 1.27 10.72
CA TRP A 87 18.68 1.02 12.01
C TRP A 87 17.16 1.16 11.99
N ARG A 88 16.58 1.93 11.05
CA ARG A 88 15.11 1.99 10.86
C ARG A 88 14.56 0.81 10.03
N LYS A 89 15.49 0.05 9.45
CA LYS A 89 15.39 -1.29 8.82
C LYS A 89 14.46 -2.27 9.53
N GLN A 90 14.62 -2.31 10.84
CA GLN A 90 14.07 -3.29 11.75
C GLN A 90 13.69 -2.56 13.03
N GLY A 91 12.61 -2.97 13.68
CA GLY A 91 12.26 -2.39 14.96
C GLY A 91 10.92 -2.84 15.47
N SER A 92 10.48 -2.14 16.51
CA SER A 92 9.13 -2.25 17.02
C SER A 92 8.60 -0.89 17.46
N LYS A 93 7.27 -0.73 17.43
CA LYS A 93 6.58 0.45 17.95
C LYS A 93 5.31 -0.01 18.67
N ARG A 94 5.12 0.51 19.87
CA ARG A 94 3.92 0.30 20.67
C ARG A 94 3.05 1.55 20.63
N PHE A 95 1.73 1.36 20.57
CA PHE A 95 0.75 2.40 20.88
C PHE A 95 -0.46 1.75 21.57
N ILE A 96 -1.31 2.59 22.16
CA ILE A 96 -2.50 2.15 22.87
C ILE A 96 -3.73 2.41 22.00
N VAL A 97 -4.59 1.40 21.87
CA VAL A 97 -5.91 1.49 21.25
C VAL A 97 -6.91 0.93 22.25
N ASP A 98 -7.90 1.72 22.63
CA ASP A 98 -8.95 1.33 23.59
C ASP A 98 -8.40 0.70 24.88
N GLY A 99 -7.36 1.34 25.43
CA GLY A 99 -6.70 0.90 26.68
C GLY A 99 -5.83 -0.35 26.53
N LYS A 100 -5.74 -0.96 25.34
CA LYS A 100 -4.92 -2.14 25.08
C LYS A 100 -3.68 -1.79 24.26
N ALA A 101 -2.56 -2.41 24.61
CA ALA A 101 -1.32 -2.25 23.87
C ALA A 101 -1.39 -2.99 22.52
N ILE A 102 -1.05 -2.28 21.46
CA ILE A 102 -0.77 -2.84 20.14
C ILE A 102 0.72 -2.67 19.88
N ASP A 103 1.39 -3.78 19.62
CA ASP A 103 2.80 -3.81 19.24
C ASP A 103 2.94 -4.12 17.77
N ILE A 104 3.75 -3.32 17.08
CA ILE A 104 4.09 -3.53 15.68
C ILE A 104 5.57 -3.85 15.63
N PHE A 105 5.91 -4.97 15.00
CA PHE A 105 7.28 -5.38 14.75
C PHE A 105 7.53 -5.46 13.25
N TRP A 106 8.72 -5.07 12.82
CA TRP A 106 9.12 -5.20 11.42
C TRP A 106 10.59 -5.57 11.31
N ASP A 107 10.91 -6.34 10.28
CA ASP A 107 12.27 -6.49 9.76
C ASP A 107 12.23 -6.41 8.24
N LEU A 108 12.82 -5.34 7.72
CA LEU A 108 12.91 -5.00 6.31
C LEU A 108 14.38 -4.83 5.89
N LYS A 109 15.34 -5.34 6.68
CA LYS A 109 16.78 -5.13 6.40
C LYS A 109 17.20 -5.76 5.07
N ALA A 110 16.68 -6.95 4.79
CA ALA A 110 16.96 -7.72 3.58
C ALA A 110 15.81 -7.66 2.55
N ALA A 111 14.78 -6.84 2.80
CA ALA A 111 13.59 -6.79 1.97
C ALA A 111 13.91 -6.54 0.48
N LYS A 112 13.44 -7.44 -0.38
CA LYS A 112 13.63 -7.37 -1.84
C LYS A 112 12.42 -6.74 -2.51
N PHE A 113 12.56 -5.53 -3.03
CA PHE A 113 11.48 -4.79 -3.69
C PHE A 113 11.41 -5.03 -5.21
N ASN A 114 12.52 -5.35 -5.87
CA ASN A 114 12.58 -5.62 -7.32
C ASN A 114 11.92 -4.53 -8.20
N GLY A 115 11.96 -3.27 -7.77
CA GLY A 115 11.34 -2.15 -8.47
C GLY A 115 9.87 -1.88 -8.09
N GLU A 116 9.24 -2.75 -7.31
CA GLU A 116 7.86 -2.59 -6.82
C GLU A 116 7.76 -1.75 -5.55
N THR A 117 6.56 -1.33 -5.20
CA THR A 117 6.28 -0.51 -3.99
C THR A 117 6.37 -1.34 -2.72
N GLU A 118 5.76 -2.53 -2.74
CA GLU A 118 5.78 -3.49 -1.65
C GLU A 118 6.96 -4.48 -1.79
N PRO A 119 7.51 -5.00 -0.69
CA PRO A 119 8.53 -6.03 -0.76
C PRO A 119 7.96 -7.36 -1.27
N GLN A 120 8.74 -8.09 -2.06
CA GLN A 120 8.39 -9.41 -2.58
C GLN A 120 8.88 -10.56 -1.70
N SER A 121 10.00 -10.38 -0.97
CA SER A 121 10.58 -11.42 -0.11
C SER A 121 11.57 -10.84 0.91
N GLU A 122 12.08 -11.70 1.80
CA GLU A 122 13.07 -11.43 2.85
C GLU A 122 12.65 -10.34 3.84
N TYR A 123 11.39 -10.40 4.28
CA TYR A 123 10.86 -9.44 5.23
C TYR A 123 9.79 -10.02 6.15
N TYR A 124 9.49 -9.30 7.24
CA TYR A 124 8.21 -9.45 7.93
C TYR A 124 7.67 -8.13 8.48
N VAL A 125 6.34 -8.07 8.62
CA VAL A 125 5.62 -7.08 9.43
C VAL A 125 4.61 -7.83 10.29
N ALA A 126 4.69 -7.69 11.61
CA ALA A 126 3.82 -8.36 12.57
C ALA A 126 3.09 -7.34 13.43
N VAL A 127 1.78 -7.53 13.58
CA VAL A 127 0.96 -6.79 14.56
C VAL A 127 0.58 -7.76 15.66
N VAL A 128 0.80 -7.34 16.91
CA VAL A 128 0.59 -8.13 18.12
C VAL A 128 -0.39 -7.42 19.03
N CYS A 129 -1.35 -8.17 19.55
CA CYS A 129 -2.32 -7.72 20.54
C CYS A 129 -2.63 -8.89 21.48
N ASN A 130 -2.69 -8.65 22.80
CA ASN A 130 -2.97 -9.67 23.82
C ASN A 130 -2.12 -10.95 23.67
N GLU A 131 -0.80 -10.80 23.44
CA GLU A 131 0.16 -11.91 23.28
C GLU A 131 -0.10 -12.84 22.07
N GLU A 132 -0.94 -12.38 21.13
CA GLU A 132 -1.20 -13.04 19.86
C GLU A 132 -0.71 -12.19 18.69
N VAL A 133 -0.09 -12.83 17.69
CA VAL A 133 0.18 -12.23 16.38
C VAL A 133 -1.12 -12.29 15.57
N VAL A 134 -1.74 -11.12 15.42
CA VAL A 134 -3.07 -10.92 14.84
C VAL A 134 -3.02 -10.54 13.36
N LEU A 135 -1.85 -10.12 12.87
CA LEU A 135 -1.50 -10.00 11.46
C LEU A 135 -0.01 -10.27 11.28
N LEU A 136 0.34 -11.10 10.28
CA LEU A 136 1.72 -11.37 9.89
C LEU A 136 1.86 -11.33 8.37
N LEU A 137 2.68 -10.41 7.88
CA LEU A 137 3.05 -10.29 6.47
C LEU A 137 4.51 -10.68 6.25
N GLY A 138 4.82 -11.10 5.03
CA GLY A 138 6.16 -11.52 4.61
C GLY A 138 6.44 -13.01 4.80
N ASP A 139 7.61 -13.41 4.33
CA ASP A 139 8.09 -14.79 4.28
C ASP A 139 8.92 -15.19 5.52
N LEU A 140 9.44 -14.22 6.28
CA LEU A 140 10.23 -14.45 7.50
C LEU A 140 9.35 -14.74 8.74
N LYS A 141 8.37 -15.64 8.59
CA LYS A 141 7.39 -15.94 9.64
C LYS A 141 8.03 -16.48 10.92
N LYS A 142 9.03 -17.37 10.79
CA LYS A 142 9.74 -17.96 11.94
C LYS A 142 10.47 -16.89 12.77
N ASP A 143 11.08 -15.93 12.09
CA ASP A 143 11.79 -14.83 12.75
C ASP A 143 10.82 -13.89 13.46
N ALA A 144 9.67 -13.61 12.85
CA ALA A 144 8.61 -12.82 13.45
C ALA A 144 8.09 -13.44 14.76
N TYR A 145 7.77 -14.74 14.77
CA TYR A 145 7.31 -15.43 15.99
C TYR A 145 8.41 -15.51 17.05
N ARG A 146 9.66 -15.76 16.66
CA ARG A 146 10.79 -15.74 17.60
C ARG A 146 10.99 -14.36 18.21
N LYS A 147 10.84 -13.28 17.42
CA LYS A 147 11.07 -11.91 17.88
C LYS A 147 9.95 -11.40 18.78
N THR A 148 8.71 -11.74 18.46
CA THR A 148 7.53 -11.34 19.24
C THR A 148 7.33 -12.19 20.49
N GLY A 149 7.79 -13.45 20.49
CA GLY A 149 7.50 -14.41 21.56
C GLY A 149 6.02 -14.79 21.66
N CYS A 150 5.22 -14.38 20.67
CA CYS A 150 3.76 -14.50 20.67
C CYS A 150 3.34 -15.65 19.76
N ARG A 151 2.21 -16.28 20.08
CA ARG A 151 1.61 -17.32 19.22
C ARG A 151 0.77 -16.68 18.10
N PRO A 152 0.46 -17.41 17.01
CA PRO A 152 -0.56 -16.96 16.07
C PRO A 152 -1.92 -16.79 16.76
N ALA A 153 -2.70 -15.81 16.30
CA ALA A 153 -4.10 -15.69 16.69
C ALA A 153 -4.92 -16.90 16.22
N LEU A 154 -5.98 -17.23 16.95
CA LEU A 154 -6.88 -18.34 16.61
C LEU A 154 -7.68 -18.10 15.33
N ILE A 155 -7.94 -16.82 15.02
CA ILE A 155 -8.66 -16.40 13.83
C ILE A 155 -7.67 -15.72 12.90
N GLU A 156 -7.57 -16.24 11.68
CA GLU A 156 -6.68 -15.66 10.67
C GLU A 156 -7.23 -14.32 10.15
N PRO A 157 -6.35 -13.35 9.87
CA PRO A 157 -6.74 -12.09 9.26
C PRO A 157 -7.20 -12.30 7.82
N ILE A 158 -8.30 -11.65 7.45
CA ILE A 158 -8.87 -11.70 6.10
C ILE A 158 -8.46 -10.43 5.35
N LEU A 159 -7.80 -10.58 4.21
CA LEU A 159 -7.57 -9.46 3.30
C LEU A 159 -8.91 -9.02 2.70
N VAL A 160 -9.38 -7.82 3.03
CA VAL A 160 -10.66 -7.29 2.53
C VAL A 160 -10.51 -6.44 1.28
N TRP A 161 -9.38 -5.73 1.15
CA TRP A 161 -9.20 -4.78 0.06
C TRP A 161 -7.74 -4.48 -0.23
N ARG A 162 -7.45 -4.17 -1.49
CA ARG A 162 -6.17 -3.66 -1.96
C ARG A 162 -6.37 -2.48 -2.89
N LYS A 163 -5.50 -1.48 -2.79
CA LYS A 163 -5.44 -0.34 -3.72
C LYS A 163 -4.00 0.00 -4.03
N GLU A 164 -3.74 0.21 -5.30
CA GLU A 164 -2.48 0.75 -5.77
C GLU A 164 -2.72 2.10 -6.44
N HIS A 165 -1.91 3.09 -6.08
CA HIS A 165 -1.93 4.40 -6.67
C HIS A 165 -0.63 4.62 -7.42
N ILE A 166 -0.75 4.88 -8.72
CA ILE A 166 0.36 4.87 -9.67
C ILE A 166 0.31 6.13 -10.50
N PHE A 167 1.41 6.85 -10.54
CA PHE A 167 1.52 8.10 -11.28
C PHE A 167 2.28 7.89 -12.60
N GLY A 168 1.72 8.40 -13.71
CA GLY A 168 2.43 8.56 -14.99
C GLY A 168 2.68 7.29 -15.80
N LYS A 169 2.21 6.10 -15.38
CA LYS A 169 2.30 4.87 -16.19
C LYS A 169 1.05 4.71 -17.05
N LYS A 170 1.22 4.46 -18.36
CA LYS A 170 0.12 4.15 -19.29
C LYS A 170 -0.39 2.72 -19.12
N LYS A 171 0.50 1.79 -18.77
CA LYS A 171 0.19 0.40 -18.50
C LYS A 171 0.65 0.05 -17.09
N PHE A 172 -0.23 -0.64 -16.38
CA PHE A 172 0.02 -1.22 -15.08
C PHE A 172 -0.21 -2.72 -15.15
N SER A 173 0.60 -3.49 -14.42
CA SER A 173 0.42 -4.93 -14.25
C SER A 173 0.61 -5.28 -12.79
N THR A 174 -0.25 -6.16 -12.27
CA THR A 174 -0.16 -6.73 -10.92
C THR A 174 -0.46 -8.21 -10.95
N ARG A 175 -0.10 -8.95 -9.90
CA ARG A 175 -0.37 -10.38 -9.78
C ARG A 175 -1.18 -10.65 -8.53
N MET A 176 -2.31 -11.35 -8.68
CA MET A 176 -3.16 -11.72 -7.54
C MET A 176 -3.76 -13.11 -7.70
N LYS A 177 -4.22 -13.70 -6.60
CA LYS A 177 -5.07 -14.89 -6.62
C LYS A 177 -6.53 -14.47 -6.46
N PHE A 178 -7.42 -15.04 -7.27
CA PHE A 178 -8.86 -14.79 -7.12
C PHE A 178 -9.50 -15.54 -5.94
N HIS A 179 -8.86 -16.63 -5.48
CA HIS A 179 -9.22 -17.36 -4.27
C HIS A 179 -7.96 -18.01 -3.67
N GLU A 180 -7.99 -18.34 -2.38
CA GLU A 180 -6.80 -18.70 -1.59
C GLU A 180 -5.96 -19.86 -2.17
N LYS A 181 -6.64 -20.92 -2.60
CA LYS A 181 -6.04 -22.11 -3.22
C LYS A 181 -5.77 -21.96 -4.73
N GLY A 182 -6.08 -20.81 -5.30
CA GLY A 182 -5.92 -20.54 -6.72
C GLY A 182 -4.47 -20.26 -7.13
N ARG A 183 -4.22 -20.28 -8.43
CA ARG A 183 -2.96 -19.81 -9.02
C ARG A 183 -2.88 -18.29 -8.99
N LEU A 184 -1.66 -17.75 -9.09
CA LEU A 184 -1.46 -16.32 -9.33
C LEU A 184 -1.82 -16.00 -10.77
N HIS A 185 -2.70 -15.03 -10.95
CA HIS A 185 -3.08 -14.45 -12.23
C HIS A 185 -2.41 -13.10 -12.40
N GLU A 186 -1.95 -12.80 -13.61
CA GLU A 186 -1.50 -11.46 -13.98
C GLU A 186 -2.71 -10.65 -14.42
N ILE A 187 -2.89 -9.46 -13.87
CA ILE A 187 -3.90 -8.49 -14.30
C ILE A 187 -3.15 -7.27 -14.80
N SER A 188 -3.43 -6.84 -16.03
CA SER A 188 -2.89 -5.60 -16.57
C SER A 188 -3.99 -4.64 -16.96
N ILE A 189 -3.76 -3.36 -16.67
CA ILE A 189 -4.65 -2.24 -16.97
C ILE A 189 -3.85 -1.27 -17.84
N GLU A 190 -4.33 -0.98 -19.03
CA GLU A 190 -3.66 -0.09 -19.98
C GLU A 190 -4.60 1.00 -20.47
N CYS A 191 -4.22 2.26 -20.24
CA CYS A 191 -4.87 3.44 -20.80
C CYS A 191 -4.17 3.81 -22.11
N LYS A 192 -4.88 3.68 -23.22
CA LYS A 192 -4.42 4.12 -24.54
C LYS A 192 -4.96 5.52 -24.79
N ASN A 193 -4.07 6.50 -24.77
CA ASN A 193 -4.39 7.85 -25.25
C ASN A 193 -4.01 7.92 -26.73
N GLY A 194 -4.89 8.46 -27.58
CA GLY A 194 -4.48 8.96 -28.88
C GLY A 194 -3.34 9.97 -28.72
N SER A 195 -2.29 9.82 -29.50
CA SER A 195 -1.14 10.73 -29.48
C SER A 195 -1.55 12.18 -29.80
N PRO A 196 -0.98 13.21 -29.13
CA PRO A 196 -1.10 14.59 -29.58
C PRO A 196 -0.14 14.86 -30.74
N THR A 197 -0.10 13.98 -31.73
CA THR A 197 0.65 14.23 -32.97
C THR A 197 -0.26 14.95 -33.94
N LYS A 198 -0.10 16.28 -33.99
CA LYS A 198 -0.33 17.18 -35.14
C LYS A 198 -1.17 16.59 -36.28
N SER A 199 -2.45 16.34 -36.05
CA SER A 199 -3.41 16.18 -37.14
C SER A 199 -4.57 17.13 -36.86
N ASN A 200 -4.80 18.04 -37.80
CA ASN A 200 -5.94 18.97 -37.82
C ASN A 200 -7.24 18.22 -38.15
N SER A 201 -7.47 17.05 -37.53
CA SER A 201 -8.76 16.37 -37.61
C SER A 201 -9.57 16.72 -36.37
N ALA A 202 -10.72 17.34 -36.58
CA ALA A 202 -11.62 17.83 -35.53
C ALA A 202 -12.28 16.70 -34.69
N ASN A 203 -11.80 15.46 -34.81
CA ASN A 203 -12.29 14.28 -34.10
C ASN A 203 -11.15 13.73 -33.25
N GLY A 204 -10.99 14.28 -32.05
CA GLY A 204 -10.01 13.80 -31.08
C GLY A 204 -10.24 12.32 -30.77
N VAL A 205 -9.18 11.51 -30.83
CA VAL A 205 -9.25 10.09 -30.46
C VAL A 205 -9.56 10.01 -28.96
N GLU A 206 -10.72 9.47 -28.62
CA GLU A 206 -11.13 9.29 -27.23
C GLU A 206 -10.21 8.27 -26.52
N PRO A 207 -9.89 8.49 -25.23
CA PRO A 207 -9.05 7.56 -24.48
C PRO A 207 -9.75 6.21 -24.34
N GLU A 208 -8.97 5.13 -24.47
CA GLU A 208 -9.45 3.76 -24.27
C GLU A 208 -8.80 3.13 -23.03
N LEU A 209 -9.53 2.23 -22.37
CA LEU A 209 -9.04 1.42 -21.25
C LEU A 209 -9.13 -0.07 -21.61
N GLU A 210 -8.02 -0.79 -21.52
CA GLU A 210 -8.01 -2.25 -21.60
C GLU A 210 -7.65 -2.85 -20.24
N ILE A 211 -8.40 -3.87 -19.82
CA ILE A 211 -8.05 -4.74 -18.70
C ILE A 211 -7.84 -6.14 -19.25
N ARG A 212 -6.69 -6.73 -18.97
CA ARG A 212 -6.32 -8.09 -19.40
C ARG A 212 -6.04 -8.96 -18.18
N ILE A 213 -6.42 -10.23 -18.25
CA ILE A 213 -6.14 -11.26 -17.25
C ILE A 213 -5.33 -12.37 -17.93
N ASP A 214 -4.15 -12.69 -17.42
CA ASP A 214 -3.20 -13.64 -18.01
C ASP A 214 -2.91 -13.36 -19.49
N GLY A 215 -2.83 -12.07 -19.87
CA GLY A 215 -2.64 -11.61 -21.25
C GLY A 215 -3.92 -11.56 -22.11
N HIS A 216 -5.01 -12.21 -21.69
CA HIS A 216 -6.28 -12.23 -22.39
C HIS A 216 -7.12 -10.98 -22.09
N LEU A 217 -7.68 -10.34 -23.12
CA LEU A 217 -8.54 -9.16 -22.97
C LEU A 217 -9.84 -9.53 -22.23
N ALA A 218 -10.03 -8.93 -21.06
CA ALA A 218 -11.21 -9.15 -20.22
C ALA A 218 -12.20 -7.99 -20.33
N ILE A 219 -11.73 -6.75 -20.34
CA ILE A 219 -12.56 -5.55 -20.46
C ILE A 219 -11.90 -4.58 -21.45
N HIS A 220 -12.70 -4.00 -22.34
CA HIS A 220 -12.27 -2.94 -23.24
C HIS A 220 -13.30 -1.81 -23.24
N VAL A 221 -12.90 -0.64 -22.75
CA VAL A 221 -13.69 0.59 -22.79
C VAL A 221 -13.12 1.46 -23.91
N LYS A 222 -13.86 1.59 -25.01
CA LYS A 222 -13.43 2.35 -26.20
C LYS A 222 -13.61 3.87 -26.09
N HIS A 223 -14.49 4.28 -25.19
CA HIS A 223 -14.95 5.66 -25.06
C HIS A 223 -14.91 6.07 -23.59
N LEU A 224 -13.69 6.25 -23.05
CA LEU A 224 -13.50 6.49 -21.62
C LEU A 224 -13.83 7.95 -21.26
N GLN A 225 -15.09 8.23 -20.99
CA GLN A 225 -15.54 9.52 -20.48
C GLN A 225 -15.38 9.59 -18.95
N TRP A 226 -14.32 10.23 -18.48
CA TRP A 226 -14.11 10.47 -17.05
C TRP A 226 -15.12 11.51 -16.54
N LYS A 227 -16.15 11.04 -15.82
CA LYS A 227 -16.96 11.92 -14.98
C LYS A 227 -16.49 11.76 -13.55
N PHE A 228 -15.67 12.71 -13.09
CA PHE A 228 -15.33 12.80 -11.67
C PHE A 228 -16.63 13.05 -10.90
N ARG A 229 -17.04 12.06 -10.10
CA ARG A 229 -17.92 12.29 -8.97
C ARG A 229 -16.98 12.42 -7.78
N GLY A 230 -16.71 13.66 -7.39
CA GLY A 230 -15.88 13.93 -6.20
C GLY A 230 -16.58 13.41 -4.95
N GLU A 231 -15.81 12.83 -4.05
CA GLU A 231 -16.11 12.76 -2.62
C GLU A 231 -15.23 13.78 -1.88
#